data_AF-A0A9D4MMN9-F1
#
_entry.id   AF-A0A9D4MMN9-F1
#
_cell.length_a   1.000
_cell.length_b   1.000
_cell.length_c   1.000
_cell.angle_alpha   90.00
_cell.angle_beta   90.00
_cell.angle_gamma   90.00
#
_symmetry.space_group_name_H-M   'P 1'
#
loop_
_entity.id
_entity.type
_entity.pdbx_description
1 polymer ?
#
loop_
_entity_poly.entity_id
_entity_poly.type
_entity_poly.pdbx_seq_one_letter_code
_entity_poly.pdbx_strand_id
1 'polypeptide(L)'
;MSANGEASTSSGGAGSGGSVLIELYKFEGYGDISCHGGQGHDNNGGGAAGRVAVHCLTQIVYDGTFTVYGGSGRNDAQSAGGGTVYLQDIRKSKVYKRLLLDNKNRPHDKYATIDEPFDKHYFDEVHLLNQASLHLANDNRNTVLDIYTMIGDGTGLLHMHANQKLFAEFRPNVRNAFLSGVNFIVDYKSEIIFPSITYIYGKGVLLTGMSESRSVVINGRLTGIADLIMGFETLLYFDEHAHTAGVDVAASSSGSVTYADIDAERTITFGTIDLRSYSEIKYVPDQTVLLQVARIDSRFKSVISAESIKVVDWHIPAGGWSYDHILGHLPAP
;
A
#
# COMPACT_ATOMS: atom_id res chain seq x y z
N MET A 1 -0.78 -13.74 27.00
CA MET A 1 0.05 -12.69 27.64
C MET A 1 -0.61 -11.36 27.31
N SER A 2 -0.66 -10.41 28.23
CA SER A 2 -1.28 -9.11 27.93
C SER A 2 -0.49 -7.95 28.51
N ALA A 3 -0.46 -6.86 27.75
CA ALA A 3 -0.04 -5.53 28.18
C ALA A 3 -1.12 -4.53 27.77
N ASN A 4 -2.38 -4.84 28.08
CA ASN A 4 -3.53 -4.06 27.63
C ASN A 4 -3.67 -2.78 28.44
N GLY A 5 -4.17 -1.74 27.79
CA GLY A 5 -4.58 -0.51 28.44
C GLY A 5 -5.90 -0.69 29.19
N GLU A 6 -6.00 -0.09 30.37
CA GLU A 6 -7.21 -0.15 31.19
C GLU A 6 -8.33 0.71 30.60
N ALA A 7 -9.57 0.21 30.63
CA ALA A 7 -10.72 1.01 30.24
C ALA A 7 -10.93 2.18 31.22
N SER A 8 -11.38 3.33 30.70
CA SER A 8 -11.82 4.41 31.58
C SER A 8 -13.21 4.10 32.12
N THR A 9 -13.46 4.48 33.38
CA THR A 9 -14.76 4.36 34.06
C THR A 9 -15.33 5.69 34.52
N SER A 10 -14.64 6.79 34.22
CA SER A 10 -14.99 8.14 34.67
C SER A 10 -14.44 9.18 33.69
N SER A 11 -14.25 10.44 34.12
CA SER A 11 -13.84 11.56 33.27
C SER A 11 -12.40 11.51 32.71
N GLY A 12 -11.62 10.47 33.01
CA GLY A 12 -10.27 10.28 32.48
C GLY A 12 -10.23 9.63 31.09
N GLY A 13 -9.13 9.85 30.35
CA GLY A 13 -8.83 9.06 29.15
C GLY A 13 -8.50 7.61 29.50
N ALA A 14 -8.70 6.69 28.55
CA ALA A 14 -8.39 5.28 28.76
C ALA A 14 -6.87 5.00 28.67
N GLY A 15 -6.42 3.94 29.34
CA GLY A 15 -5.03 3.51 29.34
C GLY A 15 -4.58 3.05 27.95
N SER A 16 -3.34 3.34 27.57
CA SER A 16 -2.75 2.81 26.34
C SER A 16 -2.19 1.40 26.57
N GLY A 17 -2.20 0.58 25.52
CA GLY A 17 -1.51 -0.69 25.49
C GLY A 17 0.01 -0.50 25.60
N GLY A 18 0.66 -1.36 26.37
CA GLY A 18 2.10 -1.46 26.48
C GLY A 18 2.70 -2.31 25.34
N SER A 19 3.90 -2.84 25.57
CA SER A 19 4.57 -3.70 24.57
C SER A 19 4.91 -5.06 25.15
N VAL A 20 4.86 -6.08 24.29
CA VAL A 20 5.29 -7.44 24.60
C VAL A 20 6.46 -7.79 23.68
N LEU A 21 7.62 -8.04 24.28
CA LEU A 21 8.81 -8.55 23.59
C LEU A 21 9.01 -10.02 23.95
N ILE A 22 9.13 -10.87 22.95
CA ILE A 22 9.33 -12.30 23.11
C ILE A 22 10.58 -12.70 22.31
N GLU A 23 11.59 -13.21 23.01
CA GLU A 23 12.84 -13.72 22.43
C GLU A 23 13.02 -15.17 22.86
N LEU A 24 13.08 -16.08 21.88
CA LEU A 24 13.10 -17.51 22.18
C LEU A 24 13.73 -18.31 21.04
N TYR A 25 14.02 -19.58 21.34
CA TYR A 25 14.49 -20.52 20.32
C TYR A 25 13.34 -21.00 19.42
N LYS A 26 12.20 -21.40 20.01
CA LYS A 26 11.08 -22.06 19.33
C LYS A 26 9.74 -21.50 19.81
N PHE A 27 8.86 -21.10 18.89
CA PHE A 27 7.55 -20.51 19.21
C PHE A 27 6.41 -21.34 18.64
N GLU A 28 5.71 -22.08 19.51
CA GLU A 28 4.64 -23.00 19.13
C GLU A 28 3.52 -22.98 20.17
N GLY A 29 2.31 -23.34 19.74
CA GLY A 29 1.14 -23.45 20.60
C GLY A 29 0.03 -22.48 20.23
N TYR A 30 -0.90 -22.28 21.16
CA TYR A 30 -2.12 -21.48 21.02
C TYR A 30 -2.24 -20.49 22.17
N GLY A 31 -3.09 -19.47 22.00
CA GLY A 31 -3.43 -18.51 23.05
C GLY A 31 -3.66 -17.11 22.48
N ASP A 32 -3.78 -16.13 23.37
CA ASP A 32 -3.87 -14.72 22.99
C ASP A 32 -2.66 -13.94 23.51
N ILE A 33 -2.07 -13.12 22.64
CA ILE A 33 -1.09 -12.11 22.99
C ILE A 33 -1.66 -10.74 22.63
N SER A 34 -1.96 -9.94 23.66
CA SER A 34 -2.68 -8.67 23.50
C SER A 34 -1.89 -7.47 24.02
N CYS A 35 -1.94 -6.38 23.26
CA CYS A 35 -1.43 -5.05 23.60
C CYS A 35 -2.43 -3.99 23.14
N HIS A 36 -3.73 -4.25 23.32
CA HIS A 36 -4.77 -3.34 22.86
C HIS A 36 -4.92 -2.14 23.81
N GLY A 37 -5.42 -1.03 23.28
CA GLY A 37 -5.76 0.13 24.10
C GLY A 37 -7.06 -0.04 24.88
N GLY A 38 -7.19 0.66 26.00
CA GLY A 38 -8.39 0.67 26.82
C GLY A 38 -9.52 1.47 26.17
N GLN A 39 -10.77 1.07 26.40
CA GLN A 39 -11.95 1.78 25.90
C GLN A 39 -12.20 3.06 26.71
N GLY A 40 -12.46 4.18 26.01
CA GLY A 40 -12.86 5.45 26.62
C GLY A 40 -14.31 5.41 27.14
N HIS A 41 -14.57 6.17 28.20
CA HIS A 41 -15.91 6.35 28.77
C HIS A 41 -16.52 7.68 28.30
N ASP A 42 -17.82 7.71 27.98
CA ASP A 42 -18.53 8.89 27.51
C ASP A 42 -17.75 9.67 26.43
N ASN A 43 -17.38 10.92 26.71
CA ASN A 43 -16.68 11.81 25.77
C ASN A 43 -15.16 11.68 25.82
N ASN A 44 -14.62 10.62 26.43
CA ASN A 44 -13.18 10.45 26.58
C ASN A 44 -12.61 9.60 25.44
N GLY A 45 -11.34 9.85 25.13
CA GLY A 45 -10.61 9.10 24.12
C GLY A 45 -10.29 7.67 24.56
N GLY A 46 -10.26 6.76 23.59
CA GLY A 46 -9.65 5.45 23.78
C GLY A 46 -8.13 5.56 23.92
N GLY A 47 -7.50 4.57 24.55
CA GLY A 47 -6.04 4.50 24.60
C GLY A 47 -5.47 3.89 23.32
N ALA A 48 -4.25 4.25 22.91
CA ALA A 48 -3.62 3.62 21.75
C ALA A 48 -3.26 2.16 22.03
N ALA A 49 -3.16 1.33 20.98
CA ALA A 49 -2.50 0.03 21.12
C ALA A 49 -0.98 0.18 21.18
N GLY A 50 -0.31 -0.87 21.62
CA GLY A 50 1.14 -0.96 21.58
C GLY A 50 1.67 -1.99 20.59
N ARG A 51 2.80 -2.61 20.92
CA ARG A 51 3.57 -3.44 20.00
C ARG A 51 3.77 -4.84 20.56
N VAL A 52 3.56 -5.85 19.73
CA VAL A 52 4.05 -7.21 19.98
C VAL A 52 5.24 -7.46 19.07
N ALA A 53 6.39 -7.82 19.63
CA ALA A 53 7.57 -8.20 18.86
C ALA A 53 8.01 -9.61 19.25
N VAL A 54 8.12 -10.49 18.27
CA VAL A 54 8.56 -11.88 18.45
C VAL A 54 9.81 -12.13 17.62
N HIS A 55 10.90 -12.47 18.29
CA HIS A 55 12.16 -12.91 17.68
C HIS A 55 12.35 -14.40 17.98
N CYS A 56 12.21 -15.23 16.95
CA CYS A 56 12.32 -16.68 17.04
C CYS A 56 13.54 -17.16 16.24
N LEU A 57 14.39 -17.98 16.84
CA LEU A 57 15.58 -18.53 16.16
C LEU A 57 15.26 -19.71 15.23
N THR A 58 14.09 -20.32 15.38
CA THR A 58 13.51 -21.27 14.43
C THR A 58 12.30 -20.67 13.72
N GLN A 59 11.61 -21.46 12.90
CA GLN A 59 10.31 -21.07 12.34
C GLN A 59 9.26 -20.88 13.45
N ILE A 60 8.39 -19.88 13.29
CA ILE A 60 7.21 -19.69 14.15
C ILE A 60 6.09 -20.64 13.70
N VAL A 61 5.60 -21.48 14.61
CA VAL A 61 4.45 -22.39 14.44
C VAL A 61 3.39 -22.10 15.52
N TYR A 62 3.31 -20.84 15.94
CA TYR A 62 2.28 -20.37 16.85
C TYR A 62 0.99 -20.11 16.07
N ASP A 63 -0.11 -20.70 16.52
CA ASP A 63 -1.44 -20.61 15.93
C ASP A 63 -2.44 -19.96 16.90
N GLY A 64 -1.95 -18.97 17.65
CA GLY A 64 -2.76 -18.11 18.50
C GLY A 64 -3.10 -16.77 17.86
N THR A 65 -3.74 -15.90 18.63
CA THR A 65 -4.18 -14.58 18.20
C THR A 65 -3.27 -13.49 18.72
N PHE A 66 -3.02 -12.49 17.87
CA PHE A 66 -2.40 -11.23 18.28
C PHE A 66 -3.43 -10.11 18.24
N THR A 67 -3.57 -9.40 19.35
CA THR A 67 -4.60 -8.36 19.48
C THR A 67 -3.95 -7.00 19.76
N VAL A 68 -3.85 -6.16 18.73
CA VAL A 68 -3.13 -4.87 18.77
C VAL A 68 -3.96 -3.72 18.19
N TYR A 69 -5.22 -3.58 18.54
CA TYR A 69 -6.05 -2.45 18.09
C TYR A 69 -6.26 -1.40 19.18
N GLY A 70 -6.45 -0.13 18.81
CA GLY A 70 -6.67 0.95 19.77
C GLY A 70 -8.01 0.87 20.50
N GLY A 71 -8.15 1.56 21.61
CA GLY A 71 -9.41 1.73 22.32
C GLY A 71 -10.43 2.52 21.51
N SER A 72 -11.71 2.17 21.62
CA SER A 72 -12.80 3.00 21.09
C SER A 72 -13.07 4.19 22.00
N GLY A 73 -13.46 5.33 21.41
CA GLY A 73 -14.11 6.45 22.11
C GLY A 73 -15.60 6.51 21.78
N ARG A 74 -16.28 7.62 22.09
CA ARG A 74 -17.69 7.83 21.70
C ARG A 74 -17.90 7.94 20.19
N ASN A 75 -16.90 8.36 19.46
CA ASN A 75 -16.89 8.38 18.00
C ASN A 75 -15.50 8.07 17.45
N ASP A 76 -15.42 8.00 16.12
CA ASP A 76 -14.21 7.71 15.35
C ASP A 76 -13.06 8.68 15.66
N ALA A 77 -13.36 9.98 15.83
CA ALA A 77 -12.36 10.99 16.16
C ALA A 77 -11.71 10.77 17.53
N GLN A 78 -12.43 10.16 18.47
CA GLN A 78 -11.98 9.84 19.83
C GLN A 78 -11.40 8.43 19.96
N SER A 79 -11.50 7.61 18.92
CA SER A 79 -10.88 6.28 18.90
C SER A 79 -9.39 6.42 18.64
N ALA A 80 -8.59 5.56 19.27
CA ALA A 80 -7.14 5.61 19.13
C ALA A 80 -6.64 4.61 18.10
N GLY A 81 -5.38 4.81 17.68
CA GLY A 81 -4.75 4.00 16.64
C GLY A 81 -4.45 2.57 17.06
N GLY A 82 -4.50 1.70 16.04
CA GLY A 82 -3.97 0.36 16.12
C GLY A 82 -2.46 0.34 16.33
N GLY A 83 -1.98 -0.83 16.70
CA GLY A 83 -0.62 -1.16 17.01
C GLY A 83 -0.06 -2.13 15.97
N THR A 84 1.07 -2.75 16.30
CA THR A 84 1.80 -3.59 15.35
C THR A 84 2.19 -4.92 15.96
N VAL A 85 2.20 -5.96 15.13
CA VAL A 85 2.81 -7.25 15.44
C VAL A 85 4.00 -7.43 14.51
N TYR A 86 5.19 -7.44 15.07
CA TYR A 86 6.42 -7.76 14.36
C TYR A 86 6.82 -9.20 14.66
N LEU A 87 6.98 -10.01 13.61
CA LEU A 87 7.42 -11.40 13.73
C LEU A 87 8.70 -11.58 12.92
N GLN A 88 9.75 -12.05 13.58
CA GLN A 88 11.00 -12.45 12.95
C GLN A 88 11.26 -13.93 13.24
N ASP A 89 11.39 -14.73 12.18
CA ASP A 89 11.70 -16.15 12.27
C ASP A 89 12.71 -16.59 11.21
N ILE A 90 13.19 -17.85 11.30
CA ILE A 90 14.07 -18.43 10.28
C ILE A 90 13.27 -19.36 9.38
N ARG A 91 13.22 -19.05 8.08
CA ARG A 91 12.57 -19.86 7.05
C ARG A 91 13.56 -20.18 5.94
N LYS A 92 13.68 -21.47 5.58
CA LYS A 92 14.65 -21.94 4.57
C LYS A 92 16.06 -21.35 4.78
N SER A 93 16.51 -21.34 6.03
CA SER A 93 17.81 -20.80 6.47
C SER A 93 18.03 -19.29 6.23
N LYS A 94 16.96 -18.50 6.09
CA LYS A 94 17.01 -17.04 5.98
C LYS A 94 16.12 -16.41 7.04
N VAL A 95 16.51 -15.21 7.50
CA VAL A 95 15.64 -14.36 8.32
C VAL A 95 14.41 -13.99 7.50
N TYR A 96 13.24 -14.17 8.08
CA TYR A 96 11.95 -13.83 7.50
C TYR A 96 11.23 -12.86 8.43
N LYS A 97 10.86 -11.69 7.93
CA LYS A 97 10.29 -10.58 8.69
C LYS A 97 8.86 -10.33 8.26
N ARG A 98 7.93 -10.38 9.21
CA ARG A 98 6.52 -10.08 8.99
C ARG A 98 6.08 -8.91 9.84
N LEU A 99 5.25 -8.04 9.28
CA LEU A 99 4.56 -6.98 9.99
C LEU A 99 3.05 -7.15 9.83
N LEU A 100 2.33 -7.37 10.91
CA LEU A 100 0.88 -7.60 10.89
C LEU A 100 0.15 -6.47 11.61
N LEU A 101 -0.85 -5.90 10.94
CA LEU A 101 -1.73 -4.88 11.48
C LEU A 101 -3.19 -5.30 11.24
N ASP A 102 -3.98 -5.26 12.31
CA ASP A 102 -5.42 -5.46 12.30
C ASP A 102 -6.06 -4.37 13.16
N ASN A 103 -6.72 -3.41 12.51
CA ASN A 103 -7.32 -2.26 13.21
C ASN A 103 -8.77 -2.54 13.67
N LYS A 104 -9.30 -3.74 13.40
CA LYS A 104 -10.69 -4.15 13.67
C LYS A 104 -11.73 -3.12 13.20
N ASN A 105 -11.62 -2.68 11.96
CA ASN A 105 -12.54 -1.75 11.30
C ASN A 105 -12.64 -0.39 11.97
N ARG A 106 -11.57 0.05 12.64
CA ARG A 106 -11.42 1.41 13.14
C ARG A 106 -10.97 2.36 12.04
N PRO A 107 -11.16 3.68 12.24
CA PRO A 107 -10.86 4.70 11.22
C PRO A 107 -9.45 4.65 10.66
N HIS A 108 -9.34 4.96 9.37
CA HIS A 108 -8.08 5.02 8.62
C HIS A 108 -7.14 6.15 9.05
N ASP A 109 -7.68 7.21 9.66
CA ASP A 109 -6.90 8.39 10.06
C ASP A 109 -6.00 8.12 11.27
N LYS A 110 -6.03 6.90 11.83
CA LYS A 110 -5.17 6.47 12.93
C LYS A 110 -4.08 5.51 12.44
N TYR A 111 -2.99 6.09 11.95
CA TYR A 111 -1.87 5.36 11.39
C TYR A 111 -1.03 4.65 12.46
N ALA A 112 -0.55 3.46 12.13
CA ALA A 112 0.66 2.92 12.73
C ALA A 112 1.88 3.53 12.03
N THR A 113 2.78 4.12 12.82
CA THR A 113 3.99 4.79 12.30
C THR A 113 5.20 3.89 12.43
N ILE A 114 5.88 3.64 11.31
CA ILE A 114 7.26 3.15 11.32
C ILE A 114 8.16 4.38 11.49
N ASP A 115 8.63 4.57 12.71
CA ASP A 115 9.54 5.65 13.11
C ASP A 115 10.83 5.05 13.68
N GLU A 116 11.47 4.22 12.85
CA GLU A 116 12.76 3.61 13.18
C GLU A 116 13.89 4.48 12.58
N PRO A 117 15.07 4.55 13.22
CA PRO A 117 16.14 5.49 12.85
C PRO A 117 16.88 5.13 11.55
N PHE A 118 16.39 4.13 10.82
CA PHE A 118 17.01 3.62 9.60
C PHE A 118 16.40 4.28 8.37
N ASP A 119 17.21 4.47 7.33
CA ASP A 119 16.73 4.98 6.04
C ASP A 119 16.10 3.88 5.18
N LYS A 120 16.28 2.60 5.54
CA LYS A 120 15.76 1.46 4.80
C LYS A 120 15.06 0.49 5.73
N HIS A 121 13.81 0.18 5.41
CA HIS A 121 12.98 -0.80 6.08
C HIS A 121 12.64 -1.91 5.08
N TYR A 122 12.73 -3.16 5.54
CA TYR A 122 12.46 -4.34 4.72
C TYR A 122 11.59 -5.33 5.47
N PHE A 123 10.53 -5.79 4.81
CA PHE A 123 9.66 -6.86 5.28
C PHE A 123 9.41 -7.88 4.15
N ASP A 124 9.52 -9.16 4.50
CA ASP A 124 9.16 -10.25 3.59
C ASP A 124 7.64 -10.33 3.37
N GLU A 125 6.86 -9.93 4.39
CA GLU A 125 5.41 -10.01 4.39
C GLU A 125 4.80 -8.88 5.23
N VAL A 126 3.83 -8.15 4.68
CA VAL A 126 3.06 -7.14 5.43
C VAL A 126 1.57 -7.44 5.30
N HIS A 127 0.87 -7.49 6.43
CA HIS A 127 -0.59 -7.66 6.48
C HIS A 127 -1.25 -6.37 6.93
N LEU A 128 -2.15 -5.83 6.11
CA LEU A 128 -2.97 -4.67 6.44
C LEU A 128 -4.45 -5.09 6.39
N LEU A 129 -5.01 -5.43 7.56
CA LEU A 129 -6.34 -6.01 7.69
C LEU A 129 -7.29 -5.08 8.45
N ASN A 130 -8.59 -5.20 8.14
CA ASN A 130 -9.70 -4.53 8.82
C ASN A 130 -9.42 -3.04 9.08
N GLN A 131 -9.17 -2.29 8.01
CA GLN A 131 -8.87 -0.84 8.01
C GLN A 131 -7.56 -0.44 8.71
N ALA A 132 -6.59 -1.34 8.79
CA ALA A 132 -5.24 -0.99 9.21
C ALA A 132 -4.59 0.03 8.27
N SER A 133 -4.02 1.08 8.85
CA SER A 133 -3.32 2.13 8.10
C SER A 133 -1.87 2.23 8.54
N LEU A 134 -0.96 2.20 7.58
CA LEU A 134 0.49 2.19 7.80
C LEU A 134 1.12 3.36 7.06
N HIS A 135 2.05 4.05 7.73
CA HIS A 135 2.95 5.02 7.09
C HIS A 135 4.35 4.99 7.72
N LEU A 136 5.31 5.55 7.01
CA LEU A 136 6.60 5.92 7.59
C LEU A 136 6.45 7.28 8.29
N ALA A 137 7.33 7.60 9.24
CA ALA A 137 7.34 8.90 9.88
C ALA A 137 7.37 10.04 8.85
N ASN A 138 6.44 11.00 8.97
CA ASN A 138 6.40 12.19 8.11
C ASN A 138 7.40 13.24 8.61
N ASP A 139 8.68 12.93 8.48
CA ASP A 139 9.80 13.74 8.96
C ASP A 139 10.72 14.21 7.82
N ASN A 140 10.25 14.06 6.57
CA ASN A 140 10.93 14.48 5.34
C ASN A 140 12.29 13.77 5.11
N ARG A 141 12.61 12.70 5.86
CA ARG A 141 13.80 11.87 5.61
C ARG A 141 13.67 11.07 4.32
N ASN A 142 14.81 10.85 3.67
CA ASN A 142 14.90 9.96 2.53
C ASN A 142 14.83 8.50 3.01
N THR A 143 13.62 7.94 3.04
CA THR A 143 13.38 6.59 3.55
C THR A 143 12.83 5.67 2.47
N VAL A 144 13.24 4.41 2.53
CA VAL A 144 12.79 3.35 1.62
C VAL A 144 12.10 2.28 2.42
N LEU A 145 10.88 1.92 2.00
CA LEU A 145 10.16 0.75 2.47
C LEU A 145 10.11 -0.28 1.34
N ASP A 146 10.69 -1.46 1.57
CA ASP A 146 10.68 -2.57 0.63
C ASP A 146 9.83 -3.72 1.21
N ILE A 147 8.72 -4.01 0.54
CA ILE A 147 7.75 -5.04 0.94
C ILE A 147 7.72 -6.12 -0.14
N TYR A 148 8.13 -7.32 0.23
CA TYR A 148 8.26 -8.42 -0.72
C TYR A 148 6.94 -9.13 -1.04
N THR A 149 6.04 -9.19 -0.06
CA THR A 149 4.69 -9.74 -0.15
C THR A 149 3.74 -8.88 0.65
N MET A 150 2.61 -8.50 0.07
CA MET A 150 1.60 -7.68 0.72
C MET A 150 0.26 -8.43 0.73
N ILE A 151 -0.33 -8.52 1.92
CA ILE A 151 -1.59 -9.21 2.15
C ILE A 151 -2.57 -8.20 2.74
N GLY A 152 -3.77 -8.16 2.18
CA GLY A 152 -4.84 -7.31 2.67
C GLY A 152 -6.21 -7.82 2.24
N ASP A 153 -7.24 -7.30 2.89
CA ASP A 153 -8.65 -7.64 2.66
C ASP A 153 -9.39 -6.59 1.79
N GLY A 154 -8.63 -5.74 1.11
CA GLY A 154 -9.07 -4.61 0.31
C GLY A 154 -9.33 -3.34 1.14
N THR A 155 -9.30 -3.41 2.47
CA THR A 155 -9.59 -2.24 3.32
C THR A 155 -8.33 -1.52 3.78
N GLY A 156 -7.22 -2.23 4.03
CA GLY A 156 -5.98 -1.61 4.53
C GLY A 156 -5.44 -0.45 3.70
N LEU A 157 -4.68 0.45 4.32
CA LEU A 157 -4.10 1.64 3.71
C LEU A 157 -2.59 1.69 3.95
N LEU A 158 -1.84 2.01 2.90
CA LEU A 158 -0.45 2.44 3.00
C LEU A 158 -0.31 3.87 2.46
N HIS A 159 0.17 4.78 3.30
CA HIS A 159 0.34 6.19 2.97
C HIS A 159 1.83 6.57 2.97
N MET A 160 2.29 7.14 1.85
CA MET A 160 3.67 7.58 1.62
C MET A 160 3.74 9.11 1.67
N HIS A 161 4.74 9.63 2.38
CA HIS A 161 5.01 11.07 2.53
C HIS A 161 6.21 11.52 1.68
N ALA A 162 6.44 12.82 1.58
CA ALA A 162 7.52 13.40 0.79
C ALA A 162 8.91 12.80 1.09
N ASN A 163 9.72 12.62 0.04
CA ASN A 163 11.05 11.99 0.05
C ASN A 163 11.08 10.51 0.42
N GLN A 164 9.95 9.81 0.37
CA GLN A 164 9.88 8.39 0.68
C GLN A 164 9.66 7.56 -0.57
N LYS A 165 10.22 6.34 -0.58
CA LYS A 165 10.01 5.35 -1.65
C LYS A 165 9.43 4.06 -1.12
N LEU A 166 8.46 3.51 -1.83
CA LEU A 166 7.88 2.20 -1.56
C LEU A 166 8.11 1.25 -2.73
N PHE A 167 8.75 0.11 -2.47
CA PHE A 167 8.74 -1.04 -3.37
C PHE A 167 7.64 -1.99 -2.91
N ALA A 168 6.54 -2.04 -3.67
CA ALA A 168 5.39 -2.88 -3.37
C ALA A 168 5.41 -4.14 -4.25
N GLU A 169 5.99 -5.22 -3.71
CA GLU A 169 6.23 -6.49 -4.41
C GLU A 169 7.05 -6.39 -5.71
N PHE A 170 7.75 -5.27 -5.92
CA PHE A 170 8.59 -5.09 -7.09
C PHE A 170 9.83 -5.99 -7.05
N ARG A 171 10.06 -6.73 -8.14
CA ARG A 171 11.21 -7.62 -8.28
C ARG A 171 11.89 -7.37 -9.63
N PRO A 172 13.12 -6.84 -9.64
CA PRO A 172 13.89 -6.73 -10.87
C PRO A 172 14.04 -8.10 -11.53
N ASN A 173 13.95 -8.15 -12.86
CA ASN A 173 14.16 -9.35 -13.67
C ASN A 173 13.21 -10.52 -13.40
N VAL A 174 12.13 -10.29 -12.65
CA VAL A 174 11.06 -11.27 -12.45
C VAL A 174 9.78 -10.71 -13.04
N ARG A 175 9.16 -11.47 -13.95
CA ARG A 175 7.80 -11.16 -14.38
C ARG A 175 6.83 -11.64 -13.29
N ASN A 176 6.44 -10.74 -12.40
CA ASN A 176 5.37 -10.97 -11.45
C ASN A 176 4.21 -10.00 -11.70
N ALA A 177 3.01 -10.48 -11.40
CA ALA A 177 1.82 -9.66 -11.31
C ALA A 177 1.60 -9.28 -9.84
N PHE A 178 1.29 -8.02 -9.58
CA PHE A 178 0.89 -7.56 -8.26
C PHE A 178 -0.63 -7.44 -8.18
N LEU A 179 -1.21 -7.96 -7.10
CA LEU A 179 -2.63 -7.85 -6.78
C LEU A 179 -2.79 -6.95 -5.56
N SER A 180 -3.30 -5.73 -5.74
CA SER A 180 -3.45 -4.81 -4.62
C SER A 180 -4.55 -5.28 -3.67
N GLY A 181 -4.15 -5.95 -2.58
CA GLY A 181 -5.03 -6.28 -1.45
C GLY A 181 -5.27 -5.08 -0.52
N VAL A 182 -4.72 -3.91 -0.84
CA VAL A 182 -4.73 -2.70 -0.02
C VAL A 182 -4.91 -1.45 -0.88
N ASN A 183 -5.09 -0.32 -0.22
CA ASN A 183 -5.21 1.01 -0.80
C ASN A 183 -3.91 1.82 -0.60
N PHE A 184 -3.66 2.78 -1.48
CA PHE A 184 -2.43 3.58 -1.45
C PHE A 184 -2.73 5.07 -1.52
N ILE A 185 -1.99 5.87 -0.75
CA ILE A 185 -1.88 7.32 -0.93
C ILE A 185 -0.40 7.66 -1.07
N VAL A 186 -0.07 8.37 -2.15
CA VAL A 186 1.30 8.72 -2.52
C VAL A 186 1.37 10.23 -2.62
N ASP A 187 1.91 10.88 -1.60
CA ASP A 187 2.00 12.34 -1.53
C ASP A 187 3.03 12.92 -2.50
N TYR A 188 2.99 14.24 -2.66
CA TYR A 188 3.98 14.99 -3.43
C TYR A 188 5.43 14.65 -3.00
N LYS A 189 6.31 14.47 -3.99
CA LYS A 189 7.72 14.04 -3.82
C LYS A 189 7.92 12.66 -3.19
N SER A 190 6.87 11.84 -3.10
CA SER A 190 6.99 10.43 -2.77
C SER A 190 6.90 9.58 -4.04
N GLU A 191 7.34 8.33 -3.95
CA GLU A 191 7.34 7.41 -5.08
C GLU A 191 6.90 6.01 -4.67
N ILE A 192 6.02 5.42 -5.46
CA ILE A 192 5.66 4.01 -5.36
C ILE A 192 6.13 3.26 -6.61
N ILE A 193 6.77 2.12 -6.41
CA ILE A 193 7.29 1.25 -7.45
C ILE A 193 6.52 -0.06 -7.40
N PHE A 194 5.83 -0.38 -8.50
CA PHE A 194 5.08 -1.61 -8.68
C PHE A 194 5.69 -2.51 -9.77
N PRO A 195 5.35 -3.81 -9.80
CA PRO A 195 5.61 -4.68 -10.93
C PRO A 195 4.94 -4.20 -12.22
N SER A 196 5.47 -4.66 -13.35
CA SER A 196 4.99 -4.28 -14.68
C SER A 196 3.54 -4.64 -14.95
N ILE A 197 3.00 -5.68 -14.29
CA ILE A 197 1.59 -6.02 -14.35
C ILE A 197 1.00 -5.75 -12.97
N THR A 198 0.10 -4.78 -12.88
CA THR A 198 -0.47 -4.35 -11.61
C THR A 198 -1.99 -4.34 -11.68
N TYR A 199 -2.59 -5.07 -10.75
CA TYR A 199 -4.03 -5.10 -10.54
C TYR A 199 -4.38 -4.27 -9.31
N ILE A 200 -5.29 -3.32 -9.46
CA ILE A 200 -5.84 -2.55 -8.34
C ILE A 200 -7.16 -3.17 -7.90
N TYR A 201 -7.23 -3.66 -6.66
CA TYR A 201 -8.43 -4.27 -6.06
C TYR A 201 -8.77 -3.69 -4.67
N GLY A 202 -8.06 -2.67 -4.21
CA GLY A 202 -8.40 -1.94 -2.99
C GLY A 202 -9.82 -1.36 -3.05
N LYS A 203 -10.60 -1.50 -1.98
CA LYS A 203 -12.01 -1.07 -1.88
C LYS A 203 -12.17 0.44 -1.72
N GLY A 204 -11.06 1.17 -1.65
CA GLY A 204 -11.03 2.60 -1.46
C GLY A 204 -11.02 3.02 0.02
N VAL A 205 -10.36 4.14 0.29
CA VAL A 205 -10.40 4.83 1.58
C VAL A 205 -10.98 6.22 1.41
N LEU A 206 -11.79 6.64 2.38
CA LEU A 206 -12.34 7.99 2.46
C LEU A 206 -11.70 8.71 3.64
N LEU A 207 -10.74 9.59 3.36
CA LEU A 207 -10.13 10.45 4.38
C LEU A 207 -10.78 11.83 4.41
N THR A 208 -10.60 12.56 5.51
CA THR A 208 -11.07 13.94 5.64
C THR A 208 -10.57 14.80 4.49
N GLY A 209 -11.48 15.52 3.83
CA GLY A 209 -11.16 16.35 2.65
C GLY A 209 -11.34 15.64 1.31
N MET A 210 -11.57 14.33 1.29
CA MET A 210 -11.94 13.60 0.07
C MET A 210 -13.45 13.61 -0.15
N SER A 211 -13.88 13.71 -1.41
CA SER A 211 -15.29 13.67 -1.81
C SER A 211 -15.84 12.25 -2.01
N GLU A 212 -14.96 11.27 -2.16
CA GLU A 212 -15.28 9.87 -2.47
C GLU A 212 -14.14 8.94 -2.03
N SER A 213 -14.44 7.66 -1.87
CA SER A 213 -13.45 6.64 -1.51
C SER A 213 -12.50 6.38 -2.67
N ARG A 214 -11.18 6.41 -2.42
CA ARG A 214 -10.15 6.24 -3.45
C ARG A 214 -9.28 5.02 -3.16
N SER A 215 -9.14 4.12 -4.13
CA SER A 215 -8.31 2.91 -4.02
C SER A 215 -6.83 3.25 -4.07
N VAL A 216 -6.46 4.13 -4.99
CA VAL A 216 -5.09 4.64 -5.12
C VAL A 216 -5.16 6.13 -5.39
N VAL A 217 -4.36 6.90 -4.66
CA VAL A 217 -4.16 8.34 -4.89
C VAL A 217 -2.69 8.58 -5.19
N ILE A 218 -2.41 9.24 -6.31
CA ILE A 218 -1.05 9.59 -6.71
C ILE A 218 -0.95 11.11 -6.85
N ASN A 219 -0.24 11.75 -5.94
CA ASN A 219 0.28 13.13 -6.06
C ASN A 219 1.82 13.13 -6.19
N GLY A 220 2.45 11.95 -6.16
CA GLY A 220 3.88 11.77 -6.40
C GLY A 220 4.14 11.06 -7.72
N ARG A 221 5.09 10.12 -7.69
CA ARG A 221 5.45 9.32 -8.85
C ARG A 221 4.97 7.88 -8.75
N LEU A 222 4.43 7.38 -9.86
CA LEU A 222 4.03 5.99 -10.05
C LEU A 222 5.00 5.31 -11.03
N THR A 223 5.79 4.35 -10.57
CA THR A 223 6.88 3.77 -11.35
C THR A 223 6.64 2.30 -11.66
N GLY A 224 6.96 1.90 -12.89
CA GLY A 224 7.16 0.48 -13.27
C GLY A 224 5.97 -0.23 -13.90
N ILE A 225 4.76 0.34 -13.89
CA ILE A 225 3.56 -0.29 -14.45
C ILE A 225 3.54 -0.16 -15.98
N ALA A 226 3.46 -1.29 -16.68
CA ALA A 226 3.20 -1.35 -18.12
C ALA A 226 1.74 -1.74 -18.39
N ASP A 227 1.22 -2.74 -17.68
CA ASP A 227 -0.15 -3.23 -17.78
C ASP A 227 -0.90 -2.91 -16.48
N LEU A 228 -1.81 -1.93 -16.55
CA LEU A 228 -2.69 -1.54 -15.45
C LEU A 228 -4.05 -2.23 -15.61
N ILE A 229 -4.48 -2.93 -14.57
CA ILE A 229 -5.81 -3.54 -14.49
C ILE A 229 -6.54 -2.98 -13.28
N MET A 230 -7.69 -2.33 -13.52
CA MET A 230 -8.54 -1.78 -12.47
C MET A 230 -9.70 -2.74 -12.20
N GLY A 231 -9.83 -3.21 -10.96
CA GLY A 231 -10.89 -4.11 -10.51
C GLY A 231 -12.28 -3.47 -10.50
N PHE A 232 -13.29 -4.24 -10.06
CA PHE A 232 -14.66 -3.72 -9.94
C PHE A 232 -14.73 -2.63 -8.87
N GLU A 233 -15.42 -1.51 -9.17
CA GLU A 233 -15.63 -0.39 -8.24
C GLU A 233 -14.34 0.21 -7.62
N THR A 234 -13.21 0.12 -8.33
CA THR A 234 -11.94 0.73 -7.89
C THR A 234 -11.76 2.13 -8.48
N LEU A 235 -11.17 3.04 -7.71
CA LEU A 235 -10.86 4.40 -8.14
C LEU A 235 -9.36 4.70 -8.03
N LEU A 236 -8.71 4.98 -9.16
CA LEU A 236 -7.37 5.54 -9.24
C LEU A 236 -7.48 7.05 -9.48
N TYR A 237 -6.94 7.83 -8.56
CA TYR A 237 -7.00 9.29 -8.59
C TYR A 237 -5.60 9.89 -8.75
N PHE A 238 -5.40 10.67 -9.81
CA PHE A 238 -4.18 11.42 -10.07
C PHE A 238 -4.35 12.88 -9.69
N ASP A 239 -3.47 13.37 -8.82
CA ASP A 239 -3.46 14.74 -8.31
C ASP A 239 -2.45 15.63 -9.07
N GLU A 240 -2.30 16.88 -8.66
CA GLU A 240 -1.59 17.95 -9.38
C GLU A 240 -0.18 17.59 -9.88
N HIS A 241 0.59 16.83 -9.10
CA HIS A 241 1.98 16.49 -9.40
C HIS A 241 2.16 15.03 -9.87
N ALA A 242 1.06 14.32 -10.15
CA ALA A 242 1.10 12.94 -10.61
C ALA A 242 1.91 12.78 -11.91
N HIS A 243 2.80 11.81 -11.94
CA HIS A 243 3.52 11.40 -13.15
C HIS A 243 4.02 9.96 -13.06
N THR A 244 4.39 9.40 -14.21
CA THR A 244 4.89 8.03 -14.32
C THR A 244 6.39 7.97 -14.62
N ALA A 245 6.96 6.77 -14.47
CA ALA A 245 8.32 6.48 -14.93
C ALA A 245 8.46 5.00 -15.33
N GLY A 246 9.17 4.77 -16.44
CA GLY A 246 9.64 3.46 -16.86
C GLY A 246 10.85 2.97 -16.06
N VAL A 247 10.99 1.65 -15.95
CA VAL A 247 12.07 1.00 -15.19
C VAL A 247 13.01 0.27 -16.13
N ASP A 248 14.31 0.52 -16.00
CA ASP A 248 15.34 -0.36 -16.54
C ASP A 248 15.52 -1.55 -15.59
N VAL A 249 14.82 -2.64 -15.89
CA VAL A 249 14.82 -3.86 -15.05
C VAL A 249 16.20 -4.54 -15.01
N ALA A 250 17.02 -4.39 -16.05
CA ALA A 250 18.34 -5.00 -16.13
C ALA A 250 19.35 -4.25 -15.24
N ALA A 251 19.20 -2.94 -15.11
CA ALA A 251 20.01 -2.08 -14.25
C ALA A 251 19.43 -1.86 -12.84
N SER A 252 18.28 -2.46 -12.51
CA SER A 252 17.63 -2.35 -11.21
C SER A 252 17.98 -3.52 -10.27
N SER A 253 17.91 -3.28 -8.96
CA SER A 253 18.14 -4.28 -7.91
C SER A 253 17.09 -4.18 -6.78
N SER A 254 17.01 -5.16 -5.88
CA SER A 254 16.05 -5.10 -4.77
C SER A 254 16.31 -3.84 -3.92
N GLY A 255 15.26 -3.05 -3.65
CA GLY A 255 15.38 -1.79 -2.91
C GLY A 255 16.12 -0.67 -3.65
N SER A 256 16.36 -0.79 -4.96
CA SER A 256 16.97 0.25 -5.79
C SER A 256 16.52 0.16 -7.25
N VAL A 257 15.89 1.21 -7.76
CA VAL A 257 15.38 1.29 -9.12
C VAL A 257 16.26 2.19 -9.99
N THR A 258 16.54 1.74 -11.20
CA THR A 258 17.13 2.55 -12.28
C THR A 258 16.03 2.86 -13.30
N TYR A 259 15.89 4.13 -13.66
CA TYR A 259 14.84 4.60 -14.56
C TYR A 259 15.28 4.48 -16.01
N ALA A 260 14.42 3.95 -16.86
CA ALA A 260 14.59 4.04 -18.32
C ALA A 260 14.22 5.44 -18.81
N ASP A 261 13.16 6.00 -18.22
CA ASP A 261 12.56 7.28 -18.52
C ASP A 261 11.81 7.78 -17.28
N ILE A 262 11.62 9.10 -17.19
CA ILE A 262 10.80 9.73 -16.16
C ILE A 262 9.96 10.77 -16.88
N ASP A 263 8.65 10.63 -16.79
CA ASP A 263 7.73 11.56 -17.39
C ASP A 263 7.71 12.88 -16.62
N ALA A 264 7.42 13.98 -17.33
CA ALA A 264 7.18 15.25 -16.69
C ALA A 264 5.90 15.18 -15.81
N GLU A 265 5.81 16.01 -14.78
CA GLU A 265 4.58 16.16 -13.99
C GLU A 265 3.36 16.33 -14.91
N ARG A 266 2.25 15.64 -14.57
CA ARG A 266 0.99 15.59 -15.32
C ARG A 266 1.08 14.85 -16.66
N THR A 267 2.09 13.99 -16.81
CA THR A 267 2.17 13.01 -17.89
C THR A 267 2.08 11.61 -17.31
N ILE A 268 1.07 10.86 -17.75
CA ILE A 268 0.80 9.49 -17.32
C ILE A 268 0.93 8.56 -18.50
N THR A 269 1.80 7.56 -18.36
CA THR A 269 2.16 6.61 -19.41
C THR A 269 1.88 5.20 -18.92
N PHE A 270 1.11 4.45 -19.72
CA PHE A 270 0.90 3.02 -19.54
C PHE A 270 1.00 2.31 -20.89
N GLY A 271 1.43 1.05 -20.91
CA GLY A 271 1.29 0.21 -22.10
C GLY A 271 -0.18 -0.10 -22.36
N THR A 272 -0.83 -0.73 -21.40
CA THR A 272 -2.25 -1.06 -21.46
C THR A 272 -3.01 -0.65 -20.21
N ILE A 273 -4.29 -0.31 -20.38
CA ILE A 273 -5.24 -0.04 -19.30
C ILE A 273 -6.47 -0.94 -19.53
N ASP A 274 -6.78 -1.83 -18.58
CA ASP A 274 -8.00 -2.65 -18.55
C ASP A 274 -8.89 -2.19 -17.38
N LEU A 275 -10.02 -1.58 -17.72
CA LEU A 275 -10.98 -1.05 -16.76
C LEU A 275 -12.16 -2.00 -16.62
N ARG A 276 -12.29 -2.67 -15.46
CA ARG A 276 -13.45 -3.52 -15.15
C ARG A 276 -14.68 -2.67 -14.82
N SER A 277 -15.83 -3.33 -14.68
CA SER A 277 -17.10 -2.61 -14.55
C SER A 277 -17.06 -1.66 -13.35
N TYR A 278 -17.57 -0.44 -13.52
CA TYR A 278 -17.59 0.61 -12.51
C TYR A 278 -16.22 1.07 -12.00
N SER A 279 -15.11 0.68 -12.65
CA SER A 279 -13.79 1.19 -12.29
C SER A 279 -13.57 2.59 -12.88
N GLU A 280 -12.89 3.45 -12.13
CA GLU A 280 -12.71 4.85 -12.49
C GLU A 280 -11.23 5.25 -12.43
N ILE A 281 -10.78 6.01 -13.44
CA ILE A 281 -9.55 6.79 -13.40
C ILE A 281 -9.95 8.26 -13.43
N LYS A 282 -9.62 9.00 -12.38
CA LYS A 282 -9.90 10.43 -12.26
C LYS A 282 -8.62 11.22 -12.15
N TYR A 283 -8.66 12.43 -12.67
CA TYR A 283 -7.60 13.42 -12.52
C TYR A 283 -8.13 14.64 -11.79
N VAL A 284 -7.23 15.37 -11.16
CA VAL A 284 -7.54 16.67 -10.57
C VAL A 284 -8.20 17.62 -11.60
N PRO A 285 -9.22 18.40 -11.21
CA PRO A 285 -9.80 19.45 -12.06
C PRO A 285 -8.79 20.56 -12.39
N ASP A 286 -9.15 21.43 -13.32
CA ASP A 286 -8.45 22.66 -13.73
C ASP A 286 -7.04 22.45 -14.32
N GLN A 287 -6.65 21.20 -14.58
CA GLN A 287 -5.35 20.84 -15.13
C GLN A 287 -5.50 20.00 -16.41
N THR A 288 -4.61 20.26 -17.38
CA THR A 288 -4.48 19.40 -18.56
C THR A 288 -3.51 18.28 -18.24
N VAL A 289 -3.95 17.04 -18.45
CA VAL A 289 -3.13 15.83 -18.28
C VAL A 289 -2.86 15.20 -19.64
N LEU A 290 -1.60 14.80 -19.85
CA LEU A 290 -1.19 14.01 -21.01
C LEU A 290 -1.26 12.52 -20.65
N LEU A 291 -2.15 11.79 -21.30
CA LEU A 291 -2.25 10.33 -21.19
C LEU A 291 -1.61 9.68 -22.41
N GLN A 292 -0.52 8.97 -22.20
CA GLN A 292 0.19 8.20 -23.23
C GLN A 292 -0.14 6.73 -23.02
N VAL A 293 -0.82 6.11 -23.99
CA VAL A 293 -1.28 4.72 -23.84
C VAL A 293 -1.38 4.04 -25.19
N ALA A 294 -0.95 2.78 -25.26
CA ALA A 294 -1.03 2.01 -26.49
C ALA A 294 -2.41 1.34 -26.66
N ARG A 295 -3.03 0.86 -25.57
CA ARG A 295 -4.37 0.26 -25.61
C ARG A 295 -5.19 0.53 -24.34
N ILE A 296 -6.47 0.87 -24.53
CA ILE A 296 -7.46 0.95 -23.46
C ILE A 296 -8.58 -0.08 -23.74
N ASP A 297 -8.80 -0.98 -22.79
CA ASP A 297 -9.95 -1.90 -22.76
C ASP A 297 -10.91 -1.44 -21.66
N SER A 298 -12.13 -1.05 -22.03
CA SER A 298 -13.13 -0.53 -21.09
C SER A 298 -14.35 -1.45 -21.01
N ARG A 299 -14.83 -1.71 -19.79
CA ARG A 299 -16.05 -2.51 -19.53
C ARG A 299 -17.26 -1.62 -19.22
N PHE A 300 -18.33 -2.22 -18.73
CA PHE A 300 -19.58 -1.52 -18.48
C PHE A 300 -19.42 -0.46 -17.39
N LYS A 301 -19.78 0.80 -17.71
CA LYS A 301 -19.73 1.95 -16.79
C LYS A 301 -18.37 2.26 -16.18
N SER A 302 -17.27 1.79 -16.75
CA SER A 302 -15.95 2.33 -16.39
C SER A 302 -15.76 3.73 -16.96
N VAL A 303 -14.96 4.54 -16.27
CA VAL A 303 -14.78 5.96 -16.58
C VAL A 303 -13.29 6.33 -16.55
N ILE A 304 -12.87 7.13 -17.53
CA ILE A 304 -11.66 7.96 -17.44
C ILE A 304 -12.12 9.40 -17.55
N SER A 305 -11.84 10.24 -16.54
CA SER A 305 -12.30 11.63 -16.52
C SER A 305 -11.26 12.60 -15.98
N ALA A 306 -11.07 13.70 -16.69
CA ALA A 306 -10.38 14.90 -16.24
C ALA A 306 -11.11 16.12 -16.80
N GLU A 307 -10.66 17.31 -16.42
CA GLU A 307 -11.08 18.53 -17.12
C GLU A 307 -10.58 18.57 -18.57
N SER A 308 -9.32 18.21 -18.79
CA SER A 308 -8.70 18.16 -20.11
C SER A 308 -7.72 16.99 -20.18
N ILE A 309 -7.98 16.04 -21.10
CA ILE A 309 -7.11 14.90 -21.35
C ILE A 309 -6.66 14.94 -22.81
N LYS A 310 -5.35 14.96 -23.02
CA LYS A 310 -4.77 14.67 -24.33
C LYS A 310 -4.33 13.21 -24.36
N VAL A 311 -4.97 12.41 -25.21
CA VAL A 311 -4.57 11.01 -25.42
C VAL A 311 -3.67 10.93 -26.64
N VAL A 312 -2.51 10.31 -26.48
CA VAL A 312 -1.59 10.03 -27.58
C VAL A 312 -1.27 8.53 -27.61
N ASP A 313 -1.20 8.00 -28.82
CA ASP A 313 -0.69 6.64 -29.02
C ASP A 313 0.77 6.61 -28.56
N TRP A 314 1.05 5.76 -27.57
CA TRP A 314 2.41 5.55 -27.10
C TRP A 314 3.07 4.46 -27.92
N HIS A 315 3.73 4.89 -29.00
CA HIS A 315 4.62 4.00 -29.74
C HIS A 315 5.89 3.81 -28.93
N ILE A 316 6.11 2.62 -28.39
CA ILE A 316 7.42 2.21 -27.83
C ILE A 316 8.43 2.40 -28.97
N PRO A 317 9.42 3.31 -28.85
CA PRO A 317 10.44 3.45 -29.88
C PRO A 317 11.11 2.10 -30.09
N ALA A 318 11.09 1.60 -31.33
CA ALA A 318 11.77 0.37 -31.73
C ALA A 318 13.30 0.53 -31.54
N GLY A 319 13.77 0.24 -30.33
CA GLY A 319 15.18 0.34 -29.92
C GLY A 319 15.61 -0.75 -28.94
N GLY A 320 14.74 -1.72 -28.66
CA GLY A 320 15.05 -2.88 -27.82
C GLY A 320 14.08 -4.02 -28.12
N TRP A 321 14.53 -4.96 -28.96
CA TRP A 321 13.86 -6.19 -29.40
C TRP A 321 12.74 -6.00 -30.43
N SER A 322 13.05 -6.37 -31.68
CA SER A 322 12.12 -6.60 -32.78
C SER A 322 11.14 -7.71 -32.42
N TYR A 323 9.84 -7.40 -32.37
CA TYR A 323 8.80 -8.39 -32.60
C TYR A 323 8.24 -8.17 -34.00
N ASP A 324 8.50 -9.12 -34.89
CA ASP A 324 7.91 -9.18 -36.22
C ASP A 324 6.38 -9.22 -36.08
N HIS A 325 5.73 -8.22 -36.68
CA HIS A 325 4.31 -8.30 -37.01
C HIS A 325 4.12 -9.40 -38.06
N ILE A 326 3.73 -10.60 -37.64
CA ILE A 326 3.09 -11.56 -38.56
C ILE A 326 1.66 -11.06 -38.79
N LEU A 327 1.50 -10.18 -39.78
CA LEU A 327 0.21 -9.96 -40.44
C LEU A 327 -0.10 -11.23 -41.23
N GLY A 328 -0.95 -12.08 -40.67
CA GLY A 328 -1.52 -13.22 -41.38
C GLY A 328 -2.41 -12.72 -42.52
N HIS A 329 -1.88 -12.76 -43.74
CA HIS A 329 -2.68 -12.76 -44.96
C HIS A 329 -3.61 -13.98 -44.95
N LEU A 330 -4.93 -13.76 -45.01
CA LEU A 330 -5.87 -14.76 -45.48
C LEU A 330 -5.89 -14.68 -47.02
N PRO A 331 -5.59 -15.76 -47.76
CA PRO A 331 -5.97 -15.85 -49.16
C PRO A 331 -7.40 -16.37 -49.25
N ALA A 332 -8.28 -15.60 -49.90
CA ALA A 332 -9.57 -16.10 -50.37
C ALA A 332 -9.36 -16.98 -51.62
N PRO A 333 -10.16 -18.04 -51.74
CA PRO A 333 -10.88 -18.31 -53.00
C PRO A 333 -12.35 -17.92 -52.90
#